data_AF-A0A5N5JU12-F1
#
_entry.id   AF-A0A5N5JU12-F1
#
_cell.length_a   1.000
_cell.length_b   1.000
_cell.length_c   1.000
_cell.angle_alpha   90.00
_cell.angle_beta   90.00
_cell.angle_gamma   90.00
#
_symmetry.space_group_name_H-M   'P 1'
#
loop_
_entity.id
_entity.type
_entity.pdbx_description
1 polymer ?
#
loop_
_entity_poly.entity_id
_entity_poly.type
_entity_poly.pdbx_seq_one_letter_code
_entity_poly.pdbx_strand_id
1 'polypeptide(L)'
;MWKGSNKYYRSGPWNGIGFSGAPEIRPNPLFSFNFISNDKELYYTYNLIDKSIITRVVLNQTTYHRQRHIWSEETQSWIPYVSVPRDDCDNYGLCGPNGKCIISAMPLCQCLEKFKPKSQKAWNTMDWSLGDIYTYHFRGLWDTSGQLLPLEKKGKVCRYVA
;
A
#
# COMPACT_ATOMS: atom_id res chain seq x y z
N MET A 1 2.87 3.74 9.67
CA MET A 1 2.48 3.75 11.09
C MET A 1 2.98 2.47 11.73
N TRP A 2 3.47 2.58 12.96
CA TRP A 2 4.14 1.49 13.67
C TRP A 2 3.46 1.26 15.03
N LYS A 3 3.43 0.00 15.46
CA LYS A 3 3.02 -0.44 16.80
C LYS A 3 4.26 -1.08 17.46
N GLY A 4 4.97 -0.29 18.26
CA GLY A 4 6.32 -0.64 18.70
C GLY A 4 7.26 -0.80 17.50
N SER A 5 7.94 -1.94 17.40
CA SER A 5 8.82 -2.29 16.28
C SER A 5 8.06 -2.87 15.06
N ASN A 6 6.76 -3.13 15.17
CA ASN A 6 5.99 -3.75 14.11
C ASN A 6 5.36 -2.71 13.19
N LYS A 7 5.52 -2.87 11.88
CA LYS A 7 4.80 -2.07 10.88
C LYS A 7 3.32 -2.44 10.96
N TYR A 8 2.46 -1.44 11.11
CA TYR A 8 1.01 -1.65 11.24
C TYR A 8 0.25 -1.20 9.98
N TYR A 9 0.63 -0.05 9.41
CA TYR A 9 0.02 0.50 8.20
C TYR A 9 1.05 1.23 7.35
N ARG A 10 0.88 1.21 6.02
CA ARG A 10 1.74 1.90 5.06
C ARG A 10 0.93 2.79 4.14
N SER A 11 1.17 4.11 4.21
CA SER A 11 0.59 5.09 3.28
C SER A 11 1.04 4.90 1.84
N GLY A 12 2.18 4.28 1.62
CA GLY A 12 2.75 4.06 0.29
C GLY A 12 3.39 5.33 -0.29
N PRO A 13 3.93 5.23 -1.51
CA PRO A 13 4.54 6.36 -2.20
C PRO A 13 3.51 7.42 -2.61
N TRP A 14 3.99 8.64 -2.80
CA TRP A 14 3.26 9.70 -3.48
C TRP A 14 3.23 9.40 -4.99
N ASN A 15 2.05 9.46 -5.62
CA ASN A 15 1.88 9.14 -7.04
C ASN A 15 1.58 10.38 -7.92
N GLY A 16 1.84 11.59 -7.41
CA GLY A 16 1.50 12.85 -8.09
C GLY A 16 0.11 13.39 -7.75
N ILE A 17 -0.80 12.53 -7.31
CA ILE A 17 -2.18 12.89 -6.93
C ILE A 17 -2.41 12.74 -5.42
N GLY A 18 -1.84 11.70 -4.82
CA GLY A 18 -2.04 11.32 -3.43
C GLY A 18 -1.08 10.22 -2.99
N PHE A 19 -1.22 9.77 -1.75
CA PHE A 19 -0.52 8.59 -1.26
C PHE A 19 -1.29 7.33 -1.68
N SER A 20 -0.60 6.32 -2.23
CA SER A 20 -1.24 5.14 -2.81
C SER A 20 -2.08 4.31 -1.82
N GLY A 21 -1.72 4.32 -0.53
CA GLY A 21 -2.40 3.65 0.56
C GLY A 21 -3.42 4.52 1.31
N ALA A 22 -3.71 5.73 0.80
CA ALA A 22 -4.79 6.57 1.31
C ALA A 22 -5.63 7.18 0.17
N PRO A 23 -6.23 6.36 -0.72
CA PRO A 23 -6.91 6.85 -1.91
C PRO A 23 -8.18 7.65 -1.66
N GLU A 24 -8.73 7.72 -0.43
CA GLU A 24 -9.80 8.67 -0.08
C GLU A 24 -9.29 10.11 0.07
N ILE A 25 -7.98 10.30 0.32
CA ILE A 25 -7.38 11.62 0.41
C ILE A 25 -7.09 12.10 -1.02
N ARG A 26 -8.16 12.53 -1.70
CA ARG A 26 -8.18 13.15 -3.03
C ARG A 26 -8.44 14.65 -2.91
N PRO A 27 -8.26 15.43 -3.99
CA PRO A 27 -8.75 16.80 -4.04
C PRO A 27 -10.18 16.88 -3.51
N ASN A 28 -10.39 17.68 -2.46
CA ASN A 28 -11.63 17.77 -1.71
C ASN A 28 -11.85 19.25 -1.32
N PRO A 29 -13.08 19.67 -0.98
CA PRO A 29 -13.38 21.07 -0.72
C PRO A 29 -12.83 21.60 0.61
N LEU A 30 -12.25 20.76 1.48
CA LEU A 30 -11.76 21.20 2.79
C LEU A 30 -10.31 21.69 2.75
N PHE A 31 -9.44 20.94 2.08
CA PHE A 31 -8.02 21.26 2.05
C PHE A 31 -7.36 20.85 0.74
N SER A 32 -6.46 21.71 0.28
CA SER A 32 -5.43 21.36 -0.70
C SER A 32 -4.24 20.74 0.02
N PHE A 33 -3.49 19.89 -0.67
CA PHE A 33 -2.32 19.24 -0.11
C PHE A 33 -1.24 19.07 -1.16
N ASN A 34 0.00 19.06 -0.70
CA ASN A 34 1.18 18.93 -1.54
C ASN A 34 2.22 18.04 -0.88
N PHE A 35 3.05 17.43 -1.72
CA PHE A 35 4.22 16.67 -1.32
C PHE A 35 5.44 17.34 -1.94
N ILE A 36 6.30 17.90 -1.09
CA ILE A 36 7.54 18.54 -1.52
C ILE A 36 8.64 17.49 -1.40
N SER A 37 9.40 17.32 -2.48
CA SER A 37 10.54 16.41 -2.56
C SER A 37 11.58 17.03 -3.47
N ASN A 38 12.61 17.62 -2.89
CA ASN A 38 13.75 18.21 -3.60
C ASN A 38 15.05 17.92 -2.82
N ASP A 39 16.18 18.44 -3.30
CA ASP A 39 17.50 18.17 -2.70
C ASP A 39 17.67 18.68 -1.26
N LYS A 40 16.76 19.54 -0.78
CA LYS A 40 16.82 20.18 0.54
C LYS A 40 15.81 19.59 1.53
N GLU A 41 14.64 19.23 1.05
CA GLU A 41 13.50 18.94 1.92
C GLU A 41 12.56 17.89 1.32
N LEU A 42 11.97 17.10 2.23
CA LEU A 42 10.98 16.09 1.92
C LEU A 42 9.88 16.11 2.97
N TYR A 43 8.70 16.62 2.61
CA TYR A 43 7.58 16.70 3.53
C TYR A 43 6.23 16.76 2.82
N TYR A 44 5.20 16.43 3.57
CA TYR A 44 3.80 16.62 3.18
C TYR A 44 3.27 17.88 3.88
N THR A 45 2.50 18.68 3.15
CA THR A 45 1.83 19.86 3.69
C THR A 45 0.39 19.96 3.19
N TYR A 46 -0.44 20.71 3.91
CA TYR A 46 -1.81 20.99 3.52
C TYR A 46 -2.19 22.44 3.87
N ASN A 47 -3.06 23.01 3.05
CA ASN A 47 -3.67 24.32 3.28
C ASN A 47 -5.19 24.19 3.22
N LEU A 48 -5.86 24.81 4.17
CA LEU A 48 -7.33 24.85 4.15
C LEU A 48 -7.81 25.75 3.02
N ILE A 49 -8.84 25.29 2.31
CA ILE A 49 -9.50 26.06 1.26
C ILE A 49 -10.34 27.14 1.94
N ASP A 50 -11.18 26.73 2.89
CA ASP A 50 -11.87 27.63 3.80
C ASP A 50 -11.09 27.76 5.12
N LYS A 51 -10.59 28.96 5.39
CA LYS A 51 -9.78 29.26 6.58
C LYS A 51 -10.61 29.37 7.87
N SER A 52 -11.94 29.42 7.77
CA SER A 52 -12.81 29.40 8.95
C SER A 52 -12.93 28.01 9.56
N ILE A 53 -12.66 26.95 8.78
CA ILE A 53 -12.74 25.56 9.24
C ILE A 53 -11.57 25.26 10.17
N ILE A 54 -11.86 24.67 11.32
CA ILE A 54 -10.82 24.15 12.22
C ILE A 54 -10.71 22.64 12.00
N THR A 55 -9.51 22.16 11.68
CA THR A 55 -9.22 20.73 11.50
C THR A 55 -7.91 20.35 12.17
N ARG A 56 -7.84 19.10 12.62
CA ARG A 56 -6.63 18.50 13.18
C ARG A 56 -6.44 17.07 12.70
N VAL A 57 -5.19 16.65 12.61
CA VAL A 57 -4.83 15.24 12.39
C VAL A 57 -4.28 14.68 13.69
N VAL A 58 -4.87 13.60 14.17
CA VAL A 58 -4.55 12.96 15.44
C VAL A 58 -4.15 11.52 15.18
N LEU A 59 -3.06 11.08 15.81
CA LEU A 59 -2.70 9.66 15.89
C LEU A 59 -3.18 9.13 17.24
N ASN A 60 -4.14 8.21 17.23
CA ASN A 60 -4.64 7.56 18.43
C ASN A 60 -3.74 6.35 18.75
N GLN A 61 -3.06 6.40 19.89
CA GLN A 61 -2.14 5.35 20.34
C GLN A 61 -2.81 4.08 20.86
N THR A 62 -4.09 4.16 21.23
CA THR A 62 -4.87 3.01 21.73
C THR A 62 -5.44 2.22 20.56
N THR A 63 -6.07 2.91 19.61
CA THR A 63 -6.70 2.27 18.45
C THR A 63 -5.75 2.12 17.26
N TYR A 64 -4.58 2.78 17.29
CA TYR A 64 -3.62 2.81 16.20
C TYR A 64 -4.16 3.42 14.89
N HIS A 65 -5.20 4.26 14.98
CA HIS A 65 -5.70 5.02 13.82
C HIS A 65 -5.09 6.42 13.77
N ARG A 66 -4.76 6.86 12.56
CA ARG A 66 -4.53 8.27 12.24
C ARG A 66 -5.82 8.84 11.67
N GLN A 67 -6.40 9.83 12.32
CA GLN A 67 -7.69 10.40 11.98
C GLN A 67 -7.58 11.91 11.77
N ARG A 68 -8.19 12.41 10.70
CA ARG A 68 -8.49 13.84 10.56
C ARG A 68 -9.86 14.11 11.16
N HIS A 69 -9.93 15.13 12.00
CA HIS A 69 -11.17 15.62 12.58
C HIS A 69 -11.45 17.05 12.11
N ILE A 70 -12.72 17.43 12.08
CA ILE A 70 -13.21 18.78 11.81
C ILE A 70 -14.01 19.23 13.03
N TRP A 71 -13.83 20.49 13.44
CA TRP A 71 -14.63 21.09 14.49
C TRP A 71 -16.01 21.46 13.96
N SER A 72 -17.06 21.03 14.65
CA SER A 72 -18.43 21.42 14.37
C SER A 72 -18.89 22.45 15.39
N GLU A 73 -19.22 23.65 14.92
CA GLU A 73 -19.78 24.70 15.78
C GLU A 73 -21.20 24.37 16.26
N GLU A 74 -21.98 23.62 15.47
CA GLU A 74 -23.34 23.23 15.84
C GLU A 74 -23.35 22.29 17.05
N THR A 75 -22.47 21.29 17.04
CA THR A 75 -22.41 20.25 18.07
C THR A 75 -21.31 20.49 19.10
N GLN A 76 -20.53 21.57 18.95
CA GLN A 76 -19.36 21.90 19.77
C GLN A 76 -18.43 20.70 19.98
N SER A 77 -18.15 19.98 18.89
CA SER A 77 -17.44 18.70 18.95
C SER A 77 -16.59 18.40 17.72
N TRP A 78 -15.63 17.48 17.88
CA TRP A 78 -14.75 17.01 16.80
C TRP A 78 -15.41 15.86 16.04
N ILE A 79 -15.71 16.08 14.76
CA ILE A 79 -16.30 15.08 13.87
C ILE A 79 -15.19 14.39 13.07
N PRO A 80 -15.13 13.05 13.02
CA PRO A 80 -14.16 12.33 12.19
C PRO A 80 -14.48 12.55 10.70
N TYR A 81 -13.45 12.89 9.92
CA TYR A 81 -13.57 13.12 8.48
C TYR A 81 -12.96 11.99 7.65
N VAL A 82 -11.68 11.66 7.92
CA VAL A 82 -10.99 10.53 7.28
C VAL A 82 -10.09 9.82 8.28
N SER A 83 -9.94 8.52 8.14
CA SER A 83 -9.09 7.68 8.98
C SER A 83 -8.23 6.73 8.16
N VAL A 84 -7.08 6.34 8.71
CA VAL A 84 -6.28 5.19 8.25
C VAL A 84 -5.78 4.41 9.48
N PRO A 85 -5.69 3.06 9.45
CA PRO A 85 -6.22 2.15 8.42
C PRO A 85 -7.75 2.30 8.24
N ARG A 86 -8.29 1.93 7.08
CA ARG A 86 -9.73 2.02 6.78
C ARG A 86 -10.43 0.67 6.84
N ASP A 87 -9.74 -0.37 6.40
CA ASP A 87 -10.24 -1.72 6.30
C ASP A 87 -9.12 -2.74 6.56
N ASP A 88 -9.45 -4.02 6.50
CA ASP A 88 -8.50 -5.09 6.79
C ASP A 88 -7.32 -5.12 5.81
N CYS A 89 -7.51 -4.70 4.56
CA CYS A 89 -6.45 -4.69 3.54
C CYS A 89 -5.38 -3.61 3.78
N ASP A 90 -5.70 -2.59 4.59
CA ASP A 90 -4.74 -1.57 4.99
C ASP A 90 -3.76 -2.09 6.08
N ASN A 91 -4.01 -3.25 6.70
CA ASN A 91 -3.08 -3.90 7.62
C ASN A 91 -1.80 -4.33 6.88
N TYR A 92 -0.67 -3.89 7.38
CA TYR A 92 0.62 -4.12 6.73
C TYR A 92 0.95 -5.62 6.63
N GLY A 93 1.05 -6.13 5.40
CA GLY A 93 1.45 -7.51 5.13
C GLY A 93 0.36 -8.54 5.40
N LEU A 94 -0.92 -8.17 5.41
CA LEU A 94 -2.04 -9.10 5.57
C LEU A 94 -1.96 -10.24 4.53
N CYS A 95 -1.82 -9.89 3.26
CA CYS A 95 -1.50 -10.84 2.21
C CYS A 95 0.02 -10.90 2.08
N GLY A 96 0.59 -12.10 2.18
CA GLY A 96 2.02 -12.31 2.05
C GLY A 96 2.58 -11.90 0.68
N PRO A 97 3.88 -12.10 0.46
CA PRO A 97 4.55 -11.71 -0.79
C PRO A 97 3.80 -12.20 -2.04
N ASN A 98 3.65 -11.32 -3.03
CA ASN A 98 2.94 -11.58 -4.29
C ASN A 98 1.44 -11.91 -4.17
N GLY A 99 0.84 -11.69 -2.99
CA GLY A 99 -0.60 -11.66 -2.80
C GLY A 99 -1.16 -10.25 -2.94
N LYS A 100 -2.42 -10.15 -3.36
CA LYS A 100 -3.22 -8.91 -3.34
C LYS A 100 -4.40 -9.07 -2.38
N CYS A 101 -4.74 -7.99 -1.69
CA CYS A 101 -5.93 -7.95 -0.84
C CYS A 101 -7.09 -7.29 -1.59
N ILE A 102 -8.26 -7.93 -1.57
CA ILE A 102 -9.50 -7.42 -2.15
C ILE A 102 -10.59 -7.50 -1.08
N ILE A 103 -11.03 -6.34 -0.60
CA ILE A 103 -11.96 -6.25 0.53
C ILE A 103 -13.32 -6.92 0.28
N SER A 104 -13.75 -6.98 -0.98
CA SER A 104 -15.02 -7.61 -1.38
C SER A 104 -14.89 -9.10 -1.71
N ALA A 105 -13.70 -9.67 -1.65
CA ALA A 105 -13.46 -11.07 -2.01
C ALA A 105 -13.49 -12.00 -0.78
N MET A 106 -13.89 -13.24 -1.01
CA MET A 106 -13.79 -14.33 -0.05
C MET A 106 -13.05 -15.50 -0.73
N PRO A 107 -11.79 -15.79 -0.37
CA PRO A 107 -10.96 -15.12 0.66
C PRO A 107 -10.51 -13.70 0.27
N LEU A 108 -10.17 -12.88 1.28
CA LEU A 108 -9.67 -11.50 1.13
C LEU A 108 -8.37 -11.46 0.31
N CYS A 109 -7.45 -12.37 0.60
CA CYS A 109 -6.19 -12.48 -0.12
C CYS A 109 -6.35 -13.38 -1.35
N GLN A 110 -5.81 -12.91 -2.47
CA GLN A 110 -5.75 -13.64 -3.73
C GLN A 110 -4.34 -13.58 -4.27
N CYS A 111 -3.94 -14.62 -5.01
CA CYS A 111 -2.69 -14.58 -5.73
C CYS A 111 -2.74 -13.53 -6.85
N LEU A 112 -1.59 -12.91 -7.14
CA LEU A 112 -1.41 -12.19 -8.39
C LEU A 112 -1.53 -13.15 -9.58
N GLU A 113 -1.81 -12.60 -10.77
CA GLU A 113 -1.88 -13.40 -11.98
C GLU A 113 -0.56 -14.16 -12.21
N LYS A 114 -0.65 -15.46 -12.52
CA LYS A 114 0.49 -16.39 -12.70
C LYS A 114 1.25 -16.72 -11.42
N PHE A 115 0.67 -16.47 -10.25
CA PHE A 115 1.15 -16.95 -8.97
C PHE A 115 0.21 -18.00 -8.37
N LYS A 116 0.75 -18.86 -7.50
CA LYS A 116 0.00 -19.84 -6.71
C LYS A 116 0.51 -19.85 -5.27
N PRO A 117 -0.30 -20.30 -4.30
CA PRO A 117 0.11 -20.35 -2.91
C PRO A 117 1.38 -21.17 -2.72
N LYS A 118 2.32 -20.65 -1.92
CA LYS A 118 3.54 -21.41 -1.55
C LYS A 118 3.19 -22.67 -0.76
N SER A 119 2.11 -22.61 0.04
CA SER A 119 1.56 -23.75 0.79
C SER A 119 0.04 -23.76 0.67
N GLN A 120 -0.51 -24.74 -0.05
CA GLN A 120 -1.95 -24.89 -0.17
C GLN A 120 -2.62 -25.17 1.18
N LYS A 121 -1.93 -25.89 2.07
CA LYS A 121 -2.43 -26.21 3.42
C LYS A 121 -2.64 -24.93 4.25
N ALA A 122 -1.64 -24.04 4.27
CA ALA A 122 -1.74 -22.76 4.99
C ALA A 122 -2.81 -21.86 4.36
N TRP A 123 -2.85 -21.82 3.02
CA TRP A 123 -3.84 -21.04 2.30
C TRP A 123 -5.28 -21.47 2.61
N ASN A 124 -5.54 -22.77 2.69
CA ASN A 124 -6.85 -23.33 3.02
C ASN A 124 -7.30 -23.01 4.46
N THR A 125 -6.37 -22.70 5.35
CA THR A 125 -6.64 -22.26 6.73
C THR A 125 -6.58 -20.74 6.89
N MET A 126 -6.64 -19.99 5.78
CA MET A 126 -6.56 -18.51 5.76
C MET A 126 -5.24 -17.94 6.31
N ASP A 127 -4.16 -18.73 6.26
CA ASP A 127 -2.81 -18.26 6.54
C ASP A 127 -2.09 -17.94 5.21
N TRP A 128 -2.03 -16.65 4.91
CA TRP A 128 -1.40 -16.12 3.69
C TRP A 128 0.04 -15.63 3.92
N SER A 129 0.60 -15.83 5.12
CA SER A 129 1.90 -15.27 5.52
C SER A 129 3.06 -15.72 4.64
N LEU A 130 2.97 -16.96 4.14
CA LEU A 130 3.98 -17.57 3.25
C LEU A 130 3.98 -16.96 1.84
N GLY A 131 2.91 -16.24 1.47
CA GLY A 131 2.72 -15.65 0.16
C GLY A 131 2.64 -16.66 -0.98
N ASP A 132 2.84 -16.13 -2.18
CA ASP A 132 2.65 -16.84 -3.42
C ASP A 132 3.94 -16.92 -4.23
N ILE A 133 4.09 -18.02 -4.97
CA ILE A 133 5.21 -18.27 -5.87
C ILE A 133 4.74 -18.27 -7.32
N TYR A 134 5.62 -17.84 -8.23
CA TYR A 134 5.32 -17.88 -9.65
C TYR A 134 5.02 -19.32 -10.09
N THR A 135 3.98 -19.50 -10.90
CA THR A 135 3.53 -20.82 -11.34
C THR A 135 4.59 -21.53 -12.18
N TYR A 136 5.46 -20.76 -12.85
CA TYR A 136 6.56 -21.26 -13.67
C TYR A 136 7.92 -20.93 -13.04
N HIS A 137 8.97 -21.63 -13.42
CA HIS A 137 10.33 -21.20 -13.06
C HIS A 137 10.88 -20.29 -14.15
N PHE A 138 11.21 -19.05 -13.79
CA PHE A 138 12.12 -18.24 -14.58
C PHE A 138 13.52 -18.85 -14.47
N ARG A 139 13.87 -19.75 -15.40
CA ARG A 139 15.25 -20.20 -15.55
C ARG A 139 16.03 -19.14 -16.33
N GLY A 140 16.62 -18.19 -15.61
CA GLY A 140 17.73 -17.36 -16.12
C GLY A 140 18.95 -18.25 -16.38
N LEU A 141 19.56 -18.17 -17.56
CA LEU A 141 20.92 -18.66 -17.74
C LEU A 141 21.88 -17.54 -17.35
N TRP A 142 22.89 -17.90 -16.58
CA TRP A 142 23.94 -16.99 -16.12
C TRP A 142 25.23 -17.40 -16.82
N ASP A 143 26.06 -16.44 -17.20
CA ASP A 143 27.42 -16.74 -17.65
C ASP A 143 28.32 -17.13 -16.47
N THR A 144 29.56 -17.52 -16.79
CA THR A 144 30.56 -17.90 -15.79
C THR A 144 31.02 -16.74 -14.90
N SER A 145 30.72 -15.49 -15.27
CA SER A 145 30.93 -14.29 -14.45
C SER A 145 29.74 -13.93 -13.55
N GLY A 146 28.65 -14.70 -13.60
CA GLY A 146 27.45 -14.45 -12.80
C GLY A 146 26.54 -13.35 -13.36
N GLN A 147 26.72 -12.98 -14.63
CA GLN A 147 25.84 -12.03 -15.32
C GLN A 147 24.70 -12.78 -16.01
N LEU A 148 23.50 -12.20 -15.97
CA LEU A 148 22.30 -12.77 -16.58
C LEU A 148 22.43 -12.69 -18.10
N LEU A 149 22.36 -13.84 -18.78
CA LEU A 149 22.45 -13.86 -20.24
C LEU A 149 21.22 -13.15 -20.84
N PRO A 150 21.41 -12.27 -21.83
CA PRO A 150 20.31 -11.59 -22.48
C PRO A 150 19.41 -12.58 -23.23
N LEU A 151 18.10 -12.42 -23.07
CA LEU A 151 17.09 -13.19 -23.78
C LEU A 151 16.78 -12.51 -25.11
N GLU A 152 17.12 -13.17 -26.22
CA GLU A 152 16.63 -12.77 -27.55
C GLU A 152 15.39 -13.56 -27.94
N LYS A 153 14.40 -12.85 -28.47
CA LYS A 153 13.17 -13.45 -29.01
C LYS A 153 13.26 -13.57 -30.53
N LYS A 154 13.42 -14.80 -31.04
CA LYS A 154 13.26 -15.12 -32.47
C LYS A 154 11.92 -15.84 -32.67
N GLY A 155 10.90 -15.09 -33.08
CA GLY A 155 9.54 -15.61 -33.27
C GLY A 155 8.87 -16.03 -31.96
N LYS A 156 8.42 -17.29 -31.86
CA LYS A 156 7.81 -17.87 -30.64
C LYS A 156 8.85 -18.46 -29.67
N VAL A 157 10.14 -18.41 -30.00
CA VAL A 157 11.21 -19.02 -29.20
C VAL A 157 12.07 -17.92 -28.59
N CYS A 158 12.23 -17.96 -27.26
CA CYS A 158 13.24 -17.18 -26.56
C CYS A 158 14.51 -18.04 -26.43
N ARG A 159 15.66 -17.51 -26.82
CA ARG A 159 16.97 -18.14 -26.61
C ARG A 159 17.86 -17.18 -25.84
N TYR A 160 18.70 -17.73 -24.97
CA TYR A 160 19.79 -16.98 -24.38
C TYR A 160 20.87 -16.79 -25.42
N VAL A 161 21.33 -15.55 -25.58
CA VAL A 161 22.52 -15.25 -26.38
C VAL A 161 23.71 -15.37 -25.45
N ALA A 162 24.64 -16.25 -25.80
CA ALA A 162 25.93 -16.37 -25.13
C ALA A 162 26.94 -15.40 -25.76
#